data_AF-A0A212C911-F1
#
_entry.id   AF-A0A212C911-F1
#
_cell.length_a   1.000
_cell.length_b   1.000
_cell.length_c   1.000
_cell.angle_alpha   90.00
_cell.angle_beta   90.00
_cell.angle_gamma   90.00
#
_symmetry.space_group_name_H-M   'P 1'
#
loop_
_entity.id
_entity.type
_entity.pdbx_description
1 polymer ?
#
loop_
_entity_poly.entity_id
_entity_poly.type
_entity_poly.pdbx_seq_one_letter_code
_entity_poly.pdbx_strand_id
1 'polypeptide(L)'
;MADSPKVVGQLAKQMIGYNLATKQTPKEGVKVKKVMVAEALDISRETYLAILMDRSCNGPVLVGSPQGGVDIEEVAASNPELIFKEQIDIIEGIKDSQAQRMAENLGFLGPLKNQAADQIKKLYNLFLKIDATQVEVNPFGETPEGQG
;
A
#
# COMPACT_ATOMS: atom_id res chain seq x y z
N MET A 1 18.01 -9.64 2.55
CA MET A 1 18.46 -8.74 1.48
C MET A 1 19.69 -9.32 0.82
N ALA A 2 19.90 -9.09 -0.47
CA ALA A 2 21.15 -9.46 -1.14
C ALA A 2 22.16 -8.33 -0.96
N ASP A 3 23.32 -8.64 -0.41
CA ASP A 3 24.36 -7.67 -0.05
C ASP A 3 25.30 -7.30 -1.21
N SER A 4 25.15 -7.95 -2.37
CA SER A 4 25.99 -7.71 -3.54
C SER A 4 25.28 -8.04 -4.85
N PRO A 5 25.63 -7.37 -5.97
CA PRO A 5 25.08 -7.68 -7.29
C PRO A 5 25.26 -9.13 -7.73
N LYS A 6 26.33 -9.79 -7.27
CA LYS A 6 26.61 -11.19 -7.56
C LYS A 6 25.58 -12.12 -6.89
N VAL A 7 25.27 -11.86 -5.62
CA VAL A 7 24.25 -12.63 -4.88
C VAL A 7 22.87 -12.40 -5.48
N VAL A 8 22.53 -11.17 -5.89
CA VAL A 8 21.30 -10.88 -6.64
C VAL A 8 21.19 -11.76 -7.88
N GLY A 9 22.25 -11.86 -8.68
CA GLY A 9 22.26 -12.70 -9.89
C GLY A 9 22.12 -14.20 -9.61
N GLN A 10 22.67 -14.68 -8.49
CA GLN A 10 22.53 -16.09 -8.08
C GLN A 10 21.11 -16.42 -7.64
N LEU A 11 20.48 -15.55 -6.83
CA LEU A 11 19.09 -15.71 -6.40
C LEU A 11 18.12 -15.59 -7.59
N ALA A 12 18.32 -14.60 -8.46
CA ALA A 12 17.47 -14.40 -9.63
C ALA A 12 17.45 -15.64 -10.56
N LYS A 13 18.59 -16.34 -10.70
CA LYS A 13 18.68 -17.60 -11.46
C LYS A 13 17.84 -18.73 -10.86
N GLN A 14 17.62 -18.73 -9.56
CA GLN A 14 16.78 -19.72 -8.87
C GLN A 14 15.30 -19.35 -8.90
N MET A 15 14.96 -18.13 -9.33
CA MET A 15 13.58 -17.65 -9.45
C MET A 15 13.11 -17.73 -10.90
N ILE A 16 13.82 -17.09 -11.82
CA ILE A 16 13.41 -16.97 -13.23
C ILE A 16 13.36 -18.36 -13.87
N GLY A 17 12.20 -18.73 -14.41
CA GLY A 17 11.95 -20.02 -15.04
C GLY A 17 11.32 -21.07 -14.12
N TYR A 18 11.34 -20.86 -12.81
CA TYR A 18 10.73 -21.71 -11.79
C TYR A 18 9.31 -21.24 -11.42
N ASN A 19 8.54 -22.11 -10.75
CA ASN A 19 7.21 -21.76 -10.24
C ASN A 19 7.30 -21.29 -8.78
N LEU A 20 6.64 -20.17 -8.46
CA LEU A 20 6.48 -19.66 -7.11
C LEU A 20 5.09 -20.02 -6.58
N ALA A 21 5.02 -20.72 -5.45
CA ALA A 21 3.78 -21.03 -4.75
C ALA A 21 3.65 -20.17 -3.48
N THR A 22 2.49 -19.52 -3.32
CA THR A 22 2.11 -18.71 -2.14
C THR A 22 0.72 -19.13 -1.65
N LYS A 23 0.24 -18.54 -0.54
CA LYS A 23 -1.11 -18.78 -0.01
C LYS A 23 -2.23 -18.49 -1.04
N GLN A 24 -1.98 -17.61 -2.00
CA GLN A 24 -2.96 -17.11 -2.97
C GLN A 24 -2.80 -17.73 -4.37
N THR A 25 -1.83 -18.63 -4.58
CA THR A 25 -1.62 -19.31 -5.87
C THR A 25 -2.14 -20.75 -5.83
N PRO A 26 -2.39 -21.39 -7.00
CA PRO A 26 -2.54 -22.84 -7.08
C PRO A 26 -1.36 -23.60 -6.46
N LYS A 27 -1.56 -24.89 -6.15
CA LYS A 27 -0.52 -25.72 -5.50
C LYS A 27 0.75 -25.85 -6.36
N GLU A 28 0.58 -25.84 -7.68
CA GLU A 28 1.64 -25.88 -8.67
C GLU A 28 2.41 -24.54 -8.83
N GLY A 29 1.93 -23.47 -8.20
CA GLY A 29 2.51 -22.13 -8.27
C GLY A 29 2.37 -21.44 -9.62
N VAL A 30 3.02 -20.28 -9.76
CA VAL A 30 3.02 -19.46 -10.98
C VAL A 30 4.45 -19.31 -11.51
N LYS A 31 4.65 -19.51 -12.81
CA LYS A 31 5.97 -19.39 -13.45
C LYS A 31 6.50 -17.95 -13.40
N VAL A 32 7.65 -17.77 -12.75
CA VAL A 32 8.32 -16.48 -12.65
C VAL A 32 9.09 -16.19 -13.94
N LYS A 33 8.75 -15.09 -14.61
CA LYS A 33 9.41 -14.66 -15.86
C LYS A 33 10.37 -13.48 -15.70
N LYS A 34 10.16 -12.67 -14.65
CA LYS A 34 10.89 -11.45 -14.37
C LYS A 34 11.05 -11.31 -12.86
N VAL A 35 12.12 -10.66 -12.43
CA VAL A 35 12.33 -10.24 -11.03
C VAL A 35 12.58 -8.74 -11.02
N MET A 36 12.14 -8.07 -9.96
CA MET A 36 12.44 -6.66 -9.71
C MET A 36 13.65 -6.57 -8.79
N VAL A 37 14.63 -5.74 -9.14
CA VAL A 37 15.77 -5.40 -8.28
C VAL A 37 15.64 -3.92 -7.95
N ALA A 38 15.54 -3.61 -6.67
CA ALA A 38 15.32 -2.27 -6.16
C ALA A 38 16.27 -2.00 -5.01
N GLU A 39 16.43 -0.73 -4.67
CA GLU A 39 17.08 -0.31 -3.44
C GLU A 39 16.33 -0.87 -2.23
N ALA A 40 17.10 -1.32 -1.25
CA ALA A 40 16.56 -1.74 0.03
C ALA A 40 16.40 -0.51 0.91
N LEU A 41 15.16 -0.05 1.07
CA LEU A 41 14.82 1.02 2.01
C LEU A 41 14.47 0.41 3.36
N ASP A 42 15.01 0.99 4.43
CA ASP A 42 14.58 0.67 5.78
C ASP A 42 13.21 1.31 6.04
N ILE A 43 12.29 0.53 6.60
CA ILE A 43 10.95 1.00 6.91
C ILE A 43 10.85 1.13 8.43
N SER A 44 10.71 2.35 8.94
CA SER A 44 10.54 2.59 10.37
C SER A 44 9.10 2.39 10.82
N ARG A 45 8.13 2.51 9.91
CA ARG A 45 6.71 2.32 10.21
C ARG A 45 5.93 1.85 9.00
N GLU A 46 5.13 0.82 9.18
CA GLU A 46 4.29 0.21 8.14
C GLU A 46 2.82 0.46 8.44
N THR A 47 2.11 1.04 7.47
CA THR A 47 0.65 1.23 7.51
C THR A 47 0.02 0.63 6.27
N TYR A 48 -1.29 0.46 6.28
CA TYR A 48 -2.06 0.02 5.13
C TYR A 48 -2.85 1.21 4.57
N LEU A 49 -2.85 1.36 3.24
CA LEU A 49 -3.67 2.35 2.54
C LEU A 49 -4.25 1.75 1.26
N ALA A 50 -5.56 1.90 1.07
CA ALA A 50 -6.23 1.55 -0.16
C ALA A 50 -7.28 2.59 -0.58
N ILE A 51 -7.50 2.68 -1.89
CA ILE A 51 -8.56 3.45 -2.52
C ILE A 51 -9.33 2.48 -3.39
N LEU A 52 -10.64 2.38 -3.18
CA LEU A 52 -11.50 1.51 -3.98
C LEU A 52 -12.86 2.15 -4.24
N MET A 53 -13.56 1.67 -5.27
CA MET A 53 -14.97 2.02 -5.48
C MET A 53 -15.86 1.21 -4.53
N ASP A 54 -16.49 1.88 -3.57
CA ASP A 54 -17.44 1.23 -2.67
C ASP A 54 -18.87 1.34 -3.22
N ARG A 55 -19.48 0.18 -3.48
CA ARG A 55 -20.86 0.08 -3.98
C ARG A 55 -21.90 0.55 -2.97
N SER A 56 -21.61 0.47 -1.68
CA SER A 56 -22.53 0.94 -0.63
C SER A 56 -22.61 2.47 -0.58
N CYS A 57 -21.50 3.14 -0.91
CA CYS A 57 -21.38 4.59 -0.89
C CYS A 57 -21.57 5.22 -2.28
N ASN A 58 -21.67 4.39 -3.33
CA ASN A 58 -21.73 4.81 -4.74
C ASN A 58 -20.59 5.74 -5.14
N GLY A 59 -19.38 5.52 -4.60
CA GLY A 59 -18.25 6.40 -4.83
C GLY A 59 -16.93 5.84 -4.29
N PRO A 60 -15.82 6.55 -4.53
CA PRO A 60 -14.52 6.18 -4.00
C PRO A 60 -14.49 6.25 -2.47
N VAL A 61 -13.84 5.28 -1.85
CA VAL A 61 -13.58 5.24 -0.40
C VAL A 61 -12.09 5.03 -0.20
N LEU A 62 -11.49 5.88 0.64
CA LEU A 62 -10.16 5.70 1.17
C LEU A 62 -10.27 4.83 2.43
N VAL A 63 -9.55 3.71 2.45
CA VAL A 63 -9.48 2.77 3.57
C VAL A 63 -8.05 2.75 4.06
N GLY A 64 -7.85 2.88 5.37
CA GLY A 64 -6.51 2.87 5.95
C GLY A 64 -6.45 2.20 7.31
N SER A 65 -5.29 1.68 7.66
CA SER A 65 -4.99 1.17 9.00
C SER A 65 -3.56 1.49 9.42
N PRO A 66 -3.32 1.93 10.67
CA PRO A 66 -1.97 2.06 11.20
C PRO A 66 -1.25 0.71 11.34
N GLN A 67 -1.96 -0.42 11.19
CA GLN A 67 -1.39 -1.76 11.18
C GLN A 67 -1.15 -2.21 9.73
N GLY A 68 0.02 -1.87 9.19
CA GLY A 68 0.48 -2.33 7.87
C GLY A 68 1.25 -3.65 7.91
N GLY A 69 1.70 -4.12 6.74
CA GLY A 69 2.53 -5.32 6.59
C GLY A 69 1.78 -6.64 6.79
N VAL A 70 0.47 -6.57 7.03
CA VAL A 70 -0.43 -7.71 7.25
C VAL A 70 -1.62 -7.68 6.30
N ASP A 71 -2.36 -8.78 6.25
CA ASP A 71 -3.59 -8.89 5.45
C ASP A 71 -4.69 -8.02 6.05
N ILE A 72 -5.34 -7.18 5.25
CA ILE A 72 -6.29 -6.19 5.78
C ILE A 72 -7.58 -6.85 6.29
N GLU A 73 -7.95 -7.99 5.71
CA GLU A 73 -9.06 -8.82 6.16
C GLU A 73 -8.80 -9.40 7.57
N GLU A 74 -7.56 -9.74 7.90
CA GLU A 74 -7.18 -10.20 9.24
C GLU A 74 -7.30 -9.08 10.27
N VAL A 75 -6.92 -7.85 9.89
CA VAL A 75 -7.08 -6.65 10.75
C VAL A 75 -8.56 -6.33 10.94
N ALA A 76 -9.37 -6.38 9.89
CA ALA A 76 -10.80 -6.13 9.98
C ALA A 76 -11.54 -7.13 10.89
N ALA A 77 -11.04 -8.38 10.98
CA ALA A 77 -11.60 -9.41 11.84
C ALA A 77 -11.14 -9.28 13.31
N SER A 78 -9.86 -8.98 13.51
CA SER A 78 -9.23 -8.97 14.84
C SER A 78 -9.34 -7.62 15.55
N ASN A 79 -9.19 -6.53 14.79
CA ASN A 79 -9.04 -5.14 15.25
C ASN A 79 -9.81 -4.17 14.34
N PRO A 80 -11.15 -4.32 14.20
CA PRO A 80 -11.94 -3.47 13.31
C PRO A 80 -11.85 -1.97 13.66
N GLU A 81 -11.54 -1.62 14.91
CA GLU A 81 -11.31 -0.25 15.38
C GLU A 81 -10.08 0.43 14.75
N LEU A 82 -9.15 -0.36 14.20
CA LEU A 82 -7.97 0.13 13.50
C LEU A 82 -8.22 0.33 12.00
N ILE A 83 -9.45 0.13 11.53
CA ILE A 83 -9.84 0.38 10.14
C ILE A 83 -10.55 1.73 10.05
N PHE A 84 -9.89 2.66 9.38
CA PHE A 84 -10.42 3.99 9.13
C PHE A 84 -10.92 4.09 7.70
N LYS A 85 -12.05 4.78 7.51
CA LYS A 85 -12.66 4.99 6.19
C LYS A 85 -13.00 6.46 5.98
N GLU A 86 -12.71 6.97 4.80
CA GLU A 86 -13.08 8.31 4.35
C GLU A 86 -13.81 8.17 3.00
N GLN A 87 -15.10 8.53 2.96
CA GLN A 87 -15.88 8.55 1.72
C GLN A 87 -15.53 9.81 0.93
N ILE A 88 -15.24 9.65 -0.36
CA ILE A 88 -14.86 10.75 -1.23
C ILE A 88 -15.98 11.00 -2.23
N ASP A 89 -16.43 12.25 -2.31
CA ASP A 89 -17.34 12.67 -3.36
C ASP A 89 -16.58 12.65 -4.71
N ILE A 90 -17.11 11.93 -5.69
CA ILE A 90 -16.42 11.74 -6.98
C ILE A 90 -16.42 13.01 -7.85
N ILE A 91 -17.32 13.96 -7.59
CA ILE A 91 -17.43 15.22 -8.32
C ILE A 91 -16.50 16.27 -7.71
N GLU A 92 -16.50 16.41 -6.38
CA GLU A 92 -15.62 17.34 -5.68
C GLU A 92 -14.17 16.84 -5.61
N GLY A 93 -13.98 15.52 -5.56
CA GLY A 93 -12.68 14.88 -5.36
C GLY A 93 -12.23 14.87 -3.90
N ILE A 94 -11.04 14.32 -3.67
CA ILE A 94 -10.45 14.24 -2.33
C ILE A 94 -10.13 15.64 -1.76
N LYS A 95 -10.60 15.90 -0.54
CA LYS A 95 -10.31 17.14 0.17
C LYS A 95 -9.03 17.02 1.00
N ASP A 96 -8.32 18.14 1.14
CA ASP A 96 -7.15 18.22 2.02
C ASP A 96 -7.46 17.79 3.46
N SER A 97 -8.64 18.15 3.98
CA SER A 97 -9.06 17.74 5.33
C SER A 97 -9.21 16.22 5.48
N GLN A 98 -9.65 15.51 4.43
CA GLN A 98 -9.80 14.05 4.43
C GLN A 98 -8.43 13.37 4.37
N ALA A 99 -7.56 13.84 3.48
CA ALA A 99 -6.20 13.33 3.36
C ALA A 99 -5.41 13.54 4.67
N GLN A 100 -5.53 14.70 5.29
CA GLN A 100 -4.91 15.02 6.58
C GLN A 100 -5.46 14.14 7.72
N ARG A 101 -6.77 13.89 7.76
CA ARG A 101 -7.37 13.02 8.78
C ARG A 101 -6.92 11.58 8.61
N MET A 102 -6.87 11.08 7.37
CA MET A 102 -6.37 9.72 7.12
C MET A 102 -4.90 9.61 7.51
N ALA A 103 -4.03 10.56 7.12
CA ALA A 103 -2.63 10.56 7.53
C ALA A 103 -2.46 10.53 9.06
N GLU A 104 -3.29 11.27 9.80
CA GLU A 104 -3.29 11.25 11.26
C GLU A 104 -3.76 9.90 11.84
N ASN A 105 -4.84 9.32 11.30
CA ASN A 105 -5.36 8.02 11.73
C ASN A 105 -4.35 6.89 11.47
N LEU A 106 -3.59 7.00 10.38
CA LEU A 106 -2.47 6.12 10.07
C LEU A 106 -1.27 6.37 10.98
N GLY A 107 -1.29 7.41 11.82
CA GLY A 107 -0.28 7.73 12.83
C GLY A 107 0.88 8.60 12.34
N PHE A 108 0.79 9.21 11.15
CA PHE A 108 1.81 10.15 10.68
C PHE A 108 1.72 11.46 11.47
N LEU A 109 2.87 11.97 11.89
CA LEU A 109 2.98 13.15 12.75
C LEU A 109 3.85 14.25 12.11
N GLY A 110 3.62 15.49 12.54
CA GLY A 110 4.46 16.63 12.15
C GLY A 110 4.58 16.80 10.62
N PRO A 111 5.79 17.02 10.08
CA PRO A 111 6.00 17.15 8.63
C PRO A 111 5.59 15.91 7.83
N LEU A 112 5.72 14.70 8.39
CA LEU A 112 5.39 13.45 7.72
C LEU A 112 3.88 13.32 7.48
N LYS A 113 3.06 13.86 8.38
CA LYS A 113 1.61 13.94 8.18
C LYS A 113 1.26 14.67 6.88
N ASN A 114 1.94 15.79 6.61
CA ASN A 114 1.72 16.58 5.39
C ASN A 114 2.23 15.85 4.13
N GLN A 115 3.37 15.15 4.23
CA GLN A 115 3.89 14.33 3.12
C GLN A 115 2.93 13.19 2.79
N ALA A 116 2.49 12.43 3.81
CA ALA A 116 1.54 11.34 3.64
C ALA A 116 0.21 11.83 3.06
N ALA A 117 -0.32 12.96 3.54
CA ALA A 117 -1.53 13.57 2.99
C ALA A 117 -1.36 13.95 1.50
N ASP A 118 -0.19 14.47 1.11
CA ASP A 118 0.12 14.77 -0.29
C ASP A 118 0.20 13.50 -1.16
N GLN A 119 0.84 12.43 -0.66
CA GLN A 119 0.88 11.14 -1.35
C GLN A 119 -0.51 10.51 -1.49
N ILE A 120 -1.35 10.58 -0.45
CA ILE A 120 -2.75 10.12 -0.50
C ILE A 120 -3.51 10.83 -1.63
N LYS A 121 -3.37 12.16 -1.75
CA LYS A 121 -4.01 12.92 -2.84
C LYS A 121 -3.48 12.51 -4.22
N LYS A 122 -2.16 12.27 -4.34
CA LYS A 122 -1.54 11.77 -5.58
C LYS A 122 -2.04 10.37 -5.96
N LEU A 123 -2.17 9.48 -4.99
CA LEU A 123 -2.71 8.12 -5.18
C LEU A 123 -4.17 8.16 -5.61
N TYR A 124 -4.98 9.05 -5.02
CA TYR A 124 -6.37 9.25 -5.46
C TYR A 124 -6.46 9.73 -6.92
N ASN A 125 -5.64 10.72 -7.28
CA ASN A 125 -5.59 11.20 -8.66
C ASN A 125 -5.09 10.11 -9.62
N LEU A 126 -4.14 9.27 -9.20
CA LEU A 126 -3.68 8.12 -9.97
C LEU A 126 -4.81 7.11 -10.17
N PHE A 127 -5.52 6.75 -9.09
CA PHE A 127 -6.66 5.83 -9.10
C PHE A 127 -7.71 6.23 -10.14
N LEU A 128 -8.09 7.51 -10.17
CA LEU A 128 -9.02 8.02 -11.19
C LEU A 128 -8.41 8.01 -12.59
N LYS A 129 -7.15 8.46 -12.73
CA LYS A 129 -6.50 8.63 -14.03
C LYS A 129 -6.33 7.34 -14.83
N ILE A 130 -6.18 6.21 -14.13
CA ILE A 130 -5.99 4.90 -14.77
C ILE A 130 -7.25 4.04 -14.77
N ASP A 131 -8.40 4.61 -14.39
CA ASP A 131 -9.68 3.91 -14.24
C ASP A 131 -9.54 2.65 -13.35
N ALA A 132 -8.79 2.76 -12.25
CA ALA A 132 -8.57 1.65 -11.34
C ALA A 132 -9.85 1.29 -10.58
N THR A 133 -10.04 0.00 -10.31
CA THR A 133 -11.07 -0.46 -9.37
C THR A 133 -10.57 -0.41 -7.92
N GLN A 134 -9.26 -0.59 -7.74
CA GLN A 134 -8.57 -0.52 -6.47
C GLN A 134 -7.12 -0.09 -6.69
N VAL A 135 -6.61 0.77 -5.81
CA VAL A 135 -5.18 1.00 -5.60
C VAL A 135 -4.89 0.64 -4.15
N GLU A 136 -3.94 -0.25 -3.92
CA GLU A 136 -3.53 -0.70 -2.59
C GLU A 136 -2.03 -0.51 -2.44
N VAL A 137 -1.63 0.08 -1.32
CA VAL A 137 -0.24 0.30 -0.95
C VAL A 137 -0.03 -0.33 0.42
N ASN A 138 0.65 -1.48 0.43
CA ASN A 138 0.98 -2.24 1.63
C ASN A 138 2.42 -2.78 1.54
N PRO A 139 3.38 -2.22 2.30
CA PRO A 139 3.21 -1.13 3.26
C PRO A 139 3.17 0.26 2.61
N PHE A 140 2.32 1.14 3.13
CA PHE A 140 2.45 2.61 3.01
C PHE A 140 3.13 3.09 4.29
N GLY A 141 4.29 3.76 4.21
CA GLY A 141 5.14 3.91 5.38
C GLY A 141 6.15 5.02 5.29
N GLU A 142 6.95 5.14 6.35
CA GLU A 142 8.03 6.13 6.42
C GLU A 142 9.38 5.44 6.63
N THR A 143 10.44 6.07 6.13
CA THR A 143 11.82 5.63 6.34
C THR A 143 12.43 6.34 7.56
N PRO A 144 13.50 5.78 8.18
CA PRO A 144 14.23 6.46 9.26
C PRO A 144 14.76 7.85 8.89
N GLU A 145 14.92 8.12 7.59
CA GLU A 145 15.40 9.39 7.02
C GLU A 145 14.29 10.46 6.92
N GLY A 146 13.07 10.14 7.34
CA GLY A 146 11.95 11.08 7.35
C GLY A 146 11.33 11.31 5.98
N GLN A 147 11.34 10.29 5.12
CA GLN A 147 10.59 10.27 3.86
C GLN A 147 9.29 9.48 4.06
N GLY A 148 8.15 10.00 3.57
CA GLY A 148 6.85 9.33 3.61
C GLY A 148 5.90 9.76 2.49
#